data_AF-A0A7J9S296-F1
#
_entry.id   AF-A0A7J9S296-F1
#
_cell.length_a   1.000
_cell.length_b   1.000
_cell.length_c   1.000
_cell.angle_alpha   90.00
_cell.angle_beta   90.00
_cell.angle_gamma   90.00
#
_symmetry.space_group_name_H-M   'P 1'
#
loop_
_entity.id
_entity.type
_entity.pdbx_description
1 polymer ?
#
loop_
_entity_poly.entity_id
_entity_poly.type
_entity_poly.pdbx_seq_one_letter_code
_entity_poly.pdbx_strand_id
1 'polypeptide(L)'
;MWKKLYNIITLNPNYYMGILRVYPKNNVFKKGILHLVTSLNKILLSWEIPLNNTKISCRFAHSIGIVLSEIAKIEEGTLIYQNTTIGANFENVNAPVIGQNCILGANCNIIGDTLIKNNVKIGAGCNIAKSIIEENTKIGMGVVIVNSKIGKNCKIISGSVIHGMTIPDNHMVQPKNGQIVRLSNDGTTAEKK
;
A
#
# COMPACT_ATOMS: atom_id res chain seq x y z
N MET A 1 -21.95 -6.89 -23.16
CA MET A 1 -20.87 -6.88 -24.17
C MET A 1 -19.97 -5.65 -24.04
N TRP A 2 -20.54 -4.44 -23.98
CA TRP A 2 -19.80 -3.17 -23.91
C TRP A 2 -18.85 -2.99 -22.69
N LYS A 3 -19.27 -3.37 -21.47
CA LYS A 3 -18.41 -3.30 -20.27
C LYS A 3 -17.13 -4.16 -20.36
N LYS A 4 -17.22 -5.35 -20.98
CA LYS A 4 -16.05 -6.21 -21.20
C LYS A 4 -15.09 -5.55 -22.18
N LEU A 5 -15.61 -5.03 -23.28
CA LEU A 5 -14.83 -4.35 -24.30
C LEU A 5 -14.15 -3.08 -23.74
N TYR A 6 -14.89 -2.26 -23.00
CA TYR A 6 -14.36 -1.10 -22.28
C TYR A 6 -13.20 -1.48 -21.37
N ASN A 7 -13.37 -2.47 -20.50
CA ASN A 7 -12.30 -2.87 -19.56
C ASN A 7 -11.05 -3.43 -20.25
N ILE A 8 -11.21 -4.07 -21.41
CA ILE A 8 -10.09 -4.53 -22.25
C ILE A 8 -9.37 -3.34 -22.87
N ILE A 9 -10.12 -2.36 -23.42
CA ILE A 9 -9.55 -1.17 -24.07
C ILE A 9 -8.89 -0.24 -23.05
N THR A 10 -9.53 -0.01 -21.89
CA THR A 10 -9.00 0.86 -20.82
C THR A 10 -7.97 0.16 -19.93
N LEU A 11 -7.62 -1.06 -20.29
CA LEU A 11 -6.63 -1.89 -19.62
C LEU A 11 -6.81 -1.96 -18.08
N ASN A 12 -8.06 -2.07 -17.62
CA ASN A 12 -8.40 -1.91 -16.20
C ASN A 12 -7.78 -3.03 -15.34
N PRO A 13 -6.91 -2.74 -14.35
CA PRO A 13 -6.29 -3.75 -13.49
C PRO A 13 -7.27 -4.65 -12.79
N ASN A 14 -8.38 -4.09 -12.30
CA ASN A 14 -9.35 -4.82 -11.52
C ASN A 14 -10.02 -5.89 -12.39
N TYR A 15 -10.21 -5.58 -13.68
CA TYR A 15 -10.74 -6.52 -14.66
C TYR A 15 -9.72 -7.60 -15.03
N TYR A 16 -8.47 -7.22 -15.28
CA TYR A 16 -7.42 -8.17 -15.61
C TYR A 16 -7.06 -9.10 -14.46
N MET A 17 -6.94 -8.61 -13.23
CA MET A 17 -6.71 -9.47 -12.06
C MET A 17 -7.80 -10.55 -11.91
N GLY A 18 -9.05 -10.20 -12.22
CA GLY A 18 -10.17 -11.16 -12.22
C GLY A 18 -10.04 -12.23 -13.30
N ILE A 19 -9.69 -11.86 -14.54
CA ILE A 19 -9.52 -12.81 -15.65
C ILE A 19 -8.29 -13.70 -15.44
N LEU A 20 -7.19 -13.11 -14.97
CA LEU A 20 -5.88 -13.74 -14.91
C LEU A 20 -5.75 -14.74 -13.77
N ARG A 21 -6.51 -14.54 -12.68
CA ARG A 21 -6.68 -15.58 -11.64
C ARG A 21 -7.31 -16.86 -12.17
N VAL A 22 -8.16 -16.78 -13.20
CA VAL A 22 -8.91 -17.91 -13.76
C VAL A 22 -8.29 -18.39 -15.08
N TYR A 23 -7.22 -17.75 -15.55
CA TYR A 23 -6.66 -18.02 -16.86
C TYR A 23 -5.86 -19.35 -16.85
N PRO A 24 -6.16 -20.29 -17.76
CA PRO A 24 -5.54 -21.61 -17.74
C PRO A 24 -4.05 -21.52 -18.09
N LYS A 25 -3.21 -21.79 -17.09
CA LYS A 25 -1.74 -21.71 -17.18
C LYS A 25 -1.10 -22.76 -18.09
N ASN A 26 -1.86 -23.77 -18.53
CA ASN A 26 -1.36 -24.94 -19.26
C ASN A 26 -1.26 -24.73 -20.78
N ASN A 27 -1.76 -23.61 -21.33
CA ASN A 27 -1.70 -23.34 -22.77
C ASN A 27 -0.61 -22.29 -23.08
N VAL A 28 0.45 -22.74 -23.78
CA VAL A 28 1.65 -21.95 -24.07
C VAL A 28 1.34 -20.70 -24.91
N PHE A 29 0.48 -20.82 -25.92
CA PHE A 29 0.10 -19.70 -26.78
C PHE A 29 -0.62 -18.60 -26.00
N LYS A 30 -1.58 -19.01 -25.17
CA LYS A 30 -2.32 -18.15 -24.25
C LYS A 30 -1.40 -17.45 -23.24
N LYS A 31 -0.37 -18.14 -22.73
CA LYS A 31 0.66 -17.57 -21.84
C LYS A 31 1.50 -16.50 -22.56
N GLY A 32 1.85 -16.72 -23.83
CA GLY A 32 2.57 -15.74 -24.66
C GLY A 32 1.80 -14.43 -24.84
N ILE A 33 0.50 -14.52 -25.18
CA ILE A 33 -0.39 -13.35 -25.29
C ILE A 33 -0.46 -12.60 -23.96
N LEU A 34 -0.59 -13.33 -22.85
CA LEU A 34 -0.61 -12.72 -21.52
C LEU A 34 0.67 -11.93 -21.25
N HIS A 35 1.83 -12.52 -21.49
CA HIS A 35 3.11 -11.84 -21.29
C HIS A 35 3.21 -10.57 -22.14
N LEU A 36 2.80 -10.64 -23.42
CA LEU A 36 2.77 -9.48 -24.30
C LEU A 36 1.89 -8.35 -23.76
N VAL A 37 0.65 -8.65 -23.38
CA VAL A 37 -0.28 -7.65 -22.80
C VAL A 37 0.32 -7.02 -21.55
N THR A 38 0.96 -7.81 -20.70
CA THR A 38 1.56 -7.30 -19.46
C THR A 38 2.76 -6.42 -19.71
N SER A 39 3.63 -6.79 -20.65
CA SER A 39 4.77 -6.00 -21.07
C SER A 39 4.34 -4.67 -21.70
N LEU A 40 3.30 -4.67 -22.54
CA LEU A 40 2.74 -3.45 -23.10
C LEU A 40 2.16 -2.54 -22.02
N ASN A 41 1.47 -3.10 -21.04
CA ASN A 41 0.90 -2.28 -19.98
C ASN A 41 1.98 -1.71 -19.05
N LYS A 42 3.12 -2.40 -18.84
CA LYS A 42 4.28 -1.82 -18.15
C LYS A 42 4.77 -0.55 -18.84
N ILE A 43 4.76 -0.52 -20.18
CA ILE A 43 5.16 0.64 -20.97
C ILE A 43 4.10 1.74 -20.92
N LEU A 44 2.83 1.40 -21.12
CA LEU A 44 1.74 2.38 -21.28
C LEU A 44 1.25 2.99 -19.96
N LEU A 45 1.18 2.19 -18.90
CA LEU A 45 0.58 2.58 -17.61
C LEU A 45 1.61 2.65 -16.49
N SER A 46 2.87 2.28 -16.75
CA SER A 46 3.97 2.27 -15.76
C SER A 46 3.67 1.48 -14.49
N TRP A 47 2.70 0.56 -14.54
CA TRP A 47 2.39 -0.35 -13.45
C TRP A 47 3.16 -1.67 -13.59
N GLU A 48 3.61 -2.20 -12.47
CA GLU A 48 4.26 -3.50 -12.35
C GLU A 48 3.49 -4.32 -11.30
N ILE A 49 2.51 -5.09 -11.76
CA ILE A 49 1.66 -5.91 -10.90
C ILE A 49 1.89 -7.39 -11.20
N PRO A 50 2.25 -8.21 -10.19
CA PRO A 50 2.56 -9.62 -10.36
C PRO A 50 1.26 -10.43 -10.45
N LEU A 51 0.93 -10.85 -11.66
CA LEU A 51 -0.34 -11.52 -11.95
C LEU A 51 -0.41 -12.97 -11.45
N ASN A 52 0.74 -13.57 -11.15
CA ASN A 52 0.82 -14.92 -10.61
C ASN A 52 0.64 -14.96 -9.09
N ASN A 53 0.68 -13.81 -8.41
CA ASN A 53 0.57 -13.75 -6.96
C ASN A 53 -0.90 -13.81 -6.52
N THR A 54 -1.32 -14.99 -6.03
CA THR A 54 -2.68 -15.23 -5.54
C THR A 54 -2.98 -14.55 -4.20
N LYS A 55 -1.95 -14.03 -3.51
CA LYS A 55 -2.06 -13.38 -2.19
C LYS A 55 -2.38 -11.89 -2.27
N ILE A 56 -2.60 -11.33 -3.47
CA ILE A 56 -3.00 -9.93 -3.67
C ILE A 56 -4.48 -9.89 -4.02
N SER A 57 -5.30 -9.38 -3.10
CA SER A 57 -6.76 -9.28 -3.19
C SER A 57 -7.27 -7.85 -2.97
N CYS A 58 -6.62 -6.86 -3.57
CA CYS A 58 -7.00 -5.45 -3.46
C CYS A 58 -7.83 -4.95 -4.64
N ARG A 59 -8.37 -3.73 -4.49
CA ARG A 59 -8.91 -2.94 -5.61
C ARG A 59 -8.01 -1.75 -5.90
N PHE A 60 -7.80 -1.49 -7.18
CA PHE A 60 -7.06 -0.33 -7.66
C PHE A 60 -8.06 0.78 -7.95
N ALA A 61 -8.05 1.84 -7.13
CA ALA A 61 -8.91 2.99 -7.32
C ALA A 61 -8.48 3.76 -8.58
N HIS A 62 -7.17 4.03 -8.69
CA HIS A 62 -6.52 4.55 -9.90
C HIS A 62 -5.29 3.71 -10.18
N SER A 63 -5.18 3.20 -11.40
CA SER A 63 -4.29 2.08 -11.73
C SER A 63 -2.88 2.43 -12.19
N ILE A 64 -2.65 3.70 -12.49
CA ILE A 64 -1.43 4.16 -13.14
C ILE A 64 -0.25 4.17 -12.16
N GLY A 65 0.93 3.73 -12.63
CA GLY A 65 2.19 3.81 -11.88
C GLY A 65 2.32 2.89 -10.67
N ILE A 66 1.40 1.93 -10.47
CA ILE A 66 1.41 1.06 -9.27
C ILE A 66 2.48 -0.03 -9.42
N VAL A 67 3.35 -0.18 -8.43
CA VAL A 67 4.40 -1.21 -8.42
C VAL A 67 4.20 -2.11 -7.21
N LEU A 68 3.97 -3.41 -7.44
CA LEU A 68 3.77 -4.42 -6.39
C LEU A 68 4.83 -5.52 -6.50
N SER A 69 5.43 -5.89 -5.37
CA SER A 69 6.34 -7.02 -5.28
C SER A 69 5.61 -8.35 -5.50
N GLU A 70 6.28 -9.27 -6.22
CA GLU A 70 5.76 -10.62 -6.48
C GLU A 70 5.43 -11.43 -5.23
N ILE A 71 6.05 -11.11 -4.10
CA ILE A 71 5.87 -11.81 -2.83
C ILE A 71 5.04 -11.02 -1.80
N ALA A 72 4.52 -9.83 -2.16
CA ALA A 72 3.66 -9.05 -1.28
C ALA A 72 2.35 -9.79 -0.97
N LYS A 73 1.78 -9.54 0.20
CA LYS A 73 0.45 -10.05 0.58
C LYS A 73 -0.47 -8.87 0.84
N ILE A 74 -1.62 -8.84 0.18
CA ILE A 74 -2.60 -7.76 0.31
C ILE A 74 -3.98 -8.38 0.43
N GLU A 75 -4.64 -8.18 1.56
CA GLU A 75 -5.93 -8.79 1.86
C GLU A 75 -7.11 -8.03 1.22
N GLU A 76 -8.28 -8.64 1.32
CA GLU A 76 -9.53 -8.16 0.72
C GLU A 76 -9.97 -6.77 1.22
N GLY A 77 -10.62 -6.02 0.33
CA GLY A 77 -11.21 -4.72 0.64
C GLY A 77 -10.21 -3.57 0.65
N THR A 78 -8.92 -3.86 0.56
CA THR A 78 -7.88 -2.83 0.52
C THR A 78 -7.89 -2.07 -0.81
N LEU A 79 -7.87 -0.74 -0.71
CA LEU A 79 -7.85 0.19 -1.84
C LEU A 79 -6.45 0.77 -2.03
N ILE A 80 -5.97 0.73 -3.27
CA ILE A 80 -4.66 1.27 -3.67
C ILE A 80 -4.87 2.35 -4.72
N TYR A 81 -4.31 3.53 -4.45
CA TYR A 81 -4.30 4.67 -5.38
C TYR A 81 -3.04 4.68 -6.24
N GLN A 82 -3.03 5.57 -7.24
CA GLN A 82 -1.98 5.64 -8.25
C GLN A 82 -0.58 5.85 -7.67
N ASN A 83 0.42 5.38 -8.40
CA ASN A 83 1.85 5.59 -8.11
C ASN A 83 2.29 5.05 -6.74
N THR A 84 1.52 4.14 -6.15
CA THR A 84 1.87 3.48 -4.90
C THR A 84 2.76 2.28 -5.16
N THR A 85 3.86 2.22 -4.40
CA THR A 85 4.84 1.14 -4.44
C THR A 85 4.72 0.27 -3.19
N ILE A 86 4.60 -1.03 -3.39
CA ILE A 86 4.66 -2.07 -2.36
C ILE A 86 5.87 -2.95 -2.71
N GLY A 87 7.04 -2.57 -2.23
CA GLY A 87 8.33 -3.12 -2.68
C GLY A 87 8.98 -4.06 -1.66
N ALA A 88 9.63 -5.12 -2.15
CA ALA A 88 10.48 -5.96 -1.29
C ALA A 88 11.77 -5.21 -0.89
N ASN A 89 12.36 -5.58 0.24
CA ASN A 89 13.73 -5.15 0.58
C ASN A 89 14.74 -5.99 -0.22
N PHE A 90 15.82 -5.35 -0.67
CA PHE A 90 16.96 -5.99 -1.34
C PHE A 90 17.72 -6.97 -0.43
N GLU A 91 17.76 -6.71 0.88
CA GLU A 91 18.63 -7.47 1.81
C GLU A 91 18.03 -8.79 2.28
N ASN A 92 16.75 -8.77 2.71
CA ASN A 92 16.12 -9.89 3.43
C ASN A 92 14.96 -10.53 2.66
N VAL A 93 14.71 -10.13 1.41
CA VAL A 93 13.62 -10.66 0.55
C VAL A 93 12.26 -10.69 1.25
N ASN A 94 12.01 -9.75 2.16
CA ASN A 94 10.70 -9.56 2.78
C ASN A 94 9.95 -8.47 2.02
N ALA A 95 8.67 -8.71 1.76
CA ALA A 95 7.76 -7.75 1.16
C ALA A 95 6.61 -7.42 2.12
N PRO A 96 5.96 -6.27 1.94
CA PRO A 96 4.91 -5.85 2.84
C PRO A 96 3.73 -6.82 2.88
N VAL A 97 3.15 -6.93 4.07
CA VAL A 97 1.89 -7.62 4.32
C VAL A 97 0.86 -6.56 4.71
N ILE A 98 -0.24 -6.47 3.97
CA ILE A 98 -1.27 -5.47 4.14
C ILE A 98 -2.60 -6.16 4.43
N GLY A 99 -3.19 -5.81 5.57
CA GLY A 99 -4.44 -6.35 6.07
C GLY A 99 -5.67 -5.90 5.28
N GLN A 100 -6.83 -6.25 5.80
CA GLN A 100 -8.12 -6.02 5.16
C GLN A 100 -8.57 -4.56 5.28
N ASN A 101 -9.36 -4.11 4.31
CA ASN A 101 -10.04 -2.81 4.33
C ASN A 101 -9.11 -1.61 4.57
N CYS A 102 -7.86 -1.72 4.12
CA CYS A 102 -6.90 -0.61 4.21
C CYS A 102 -7.12 0.38 3.06
N ILE A 103 -6.62 1.60 3.25
CA ILE A 103 -6.55 2.60 2.18
C ILE A 103 -5.12 3.07 2.07
N LEU A 104 -4.53 2.91 0.88
CA LEU A 104 -3.18 3.38 0.58
C LEU A 104 -3.31 4.54 -0.41
N GLY A 105 -3.10 5.77 0.07
CA GLY A 105 -3.17 6.98 -0.74
C GLY A 105 -2.17 7.01 -1.89
N ALA A 106 -2.32 7.96 -2.80
CA ALA A 106 -1.46 8.07 -3.98
C ALA A 106 0.00 8.32 -3.59
N ASN A 107 0.95 7.88 -4.42
CA ASN A 107 2.39 8.10 -4.23
C ASN A 107 2.92 7.59 -2.86
N CYS A 108 2.34 6.52 -2.32
CA CYS A 108 2.88 5.92 -1.10
C CYS A 108 3.97 4.91 -1.44
N ASN A 109 5.02 4.88 -0.63
CA ASN A 109 6.04 3.83 -0.68
C ASN A 109 5.97 3.01 0.59
N ILE A 110 5.60 1.74 0.47
CA ILE A 110 5.53 0.78 1.57
C ILE A 110 6.54 -0.32 1.22
N ILE A 111 7.62 -0.42 1.98
CA ILE A 111 8.76 -1.25 1.56
C ILE A 111 9.30 -2.15 2.65
N GLY A 112 9.89 -3.26 2.22
CA GLY A 112 10.55 -4.23 3.06
C GLY A 112 9.60 -4.96 3.99
N ASP A 113 10.12 -5.34 5.17
CA ASP A 113 9.39 -6.07 6.19
C ASP A 113 8.42 -5.17 6.95
N THR A 114 7.39 -4.71 6.22
CA THR A 114 6.37 -3.80 6.73
C THR A 114 5.05 -4.53 6.87
N LEU A 115 4.44 -4.42 8.05
CA LEU A 115 3.14 -5.01 8.34
C LEU A 115 2.11 -3.92 8.60
N ILE A 116 1.14 -3.83 7.70
CA ILE A 116 -0.03 -2.96 7.86
C ILE A 116 -1.20 -3.84 8.27
N LYS A 117 -1.76 -3.62 9.46
CA LYS A 117 -2.93 -4.37 9.96
C LYS A 117 -4.23 -3.82 9.37
N ASN A 118 -5.35 -4.41 9.79
CA ASN A 118 -6.67 -4.14 9.23
C ASN A 118 -7.14 -2.71 9.49
N ASN A 119 -7.97 -2.18 8.58
CA ASN A 119 -8.63 -0.87 8.67
C ASN A 119 -7.65 0.32 8.82
N VAL A 120 -6.40 0.15 8.41
CA VAL A 120 -5.41 1.22 8.43
C VAL A 120 -5.62 2.15 7.22
N LYS A 121 -5.53 3.46 7.46
CA LYS A 121 -5.62 4.47 6.39
C LYS A 121 -4.31 5.23 6.30
N ILE A 122 -3.68 5.19 5.14
CA ILE A 122 -2.41 5.83 4.85
C ILE A 122 -2.65 6.97 3.86
N GLY A 123 -2.37 8.19 4.28
CA GLY A 123 -2.50 9.38 3.44
C GLY A 123 -1.52 9.35 2.26
N ALA A 124 -1.76 10.18 1.25
CA ALA A 124 -0.88 10.27 0.09
C ALA A 124 0.56 10.70 0.44
N GLY A 125 1.53 10.26 -0.35
CA GLY A 125 2.94 10.65 -0.21
C GLY A 125 3.66 10.06 0.99
N CYS A 126 3.10 9.06 1.67
CA CYS A 126 3.75 8.44 2.82
C CYS A 126 4.92 7.53 2.41
N ASN A 127 5.96 7.49 3.25
CA ASN A 127 7.06 6.55 3.13
C ASN A 127 7.14 5.68 4.39
N ILE A 128 6.89 4.39 4.27
CA ILE A 128 6.83 3.45 5.39
C ILE A 128 7.75 2.27 5.09
N ALA A 129 8.70 2.01 5.98
CA ALA A 129 9.69 0.96 5.80
C ALA A 129 9.95 0.21 7.11
N LYS A 130 10.11 -1.13 7.02
CA LYS A 130 10.52 -2.00 8.14
C LYS A 130 9.71 -1.72 9.43
N SER A 131 8.40 -1.52 9.31
CA SER A 131 7.55 -1.01 10.40
C SER A 131 6.24 -1.79 10.55
N ILE A 132 5.65 -1.73 11.74
CA ILE A 132 4.33 -2.33 12.02
C ILE A 132 3.34 -1.21 12.31
N ILE A 133 2.22 -1.19 11.58
CA ILE A 133 1.09 -0.29 11.82
C ILE A 133 -0.11 -1.14 12.25
N GLU A 134 -0.51 -1.01 13.52
CA GLU A 134 -1.61 -1.77 14.09
C GLU A 134 -3.00 -1.25 13.66
N GLU A 135 -4.03 -2.01 14.00
CA GLU A 135 -5.40 -1.87 13.50
C GLU A 135 -6.01 -0.48 13.74
N ASN A 136 -6.89 -0.05 12.83
CA ASN A 136 -7.66 1.19 12.91
C ASN A 136 -6.83 2.49 13.01
N THR A 137 -5.52 2.41 12.75
CA THR A 137 -4.64 3.57 12.80
C THR A 137 -4.72 4.41 11.52
N LYS A 138 -4.67 5.72 11.69
CA LYS A 138 -4.73 6.71 10.60
C LYS A 138 -3.39 7.44 10.51
N ILE A 139 -2.78 7.37 9.33
CA ILE A 139 -1.55 8.06 8.99
C ILE A 139 -1.89 9.21 8.05
N GLY A 140 -1.51 10.43 8.44
CA GLY A 140 -1.67 11.64 7.64
C GLY A 140 -0.81 11.62 6.38
N MET A 141 -0.94 12.64 5.54
CA MET A 141 -0.18 12.73 4.28
C MET A 141 1.30 13.04 4.53
N GLY A 142 2.18 12.54 3.66
CA GLY A 142 3.61 12.86 3.72
C GLY A 142 4.32 12.41 4.99
N VAL A 143 3.75 11.44 5.72
CA VAL A 143 4.37 10.89 6.93
C VAL A 143 5.48 9.93 6.54
N VAL A 144 6.59 9.98 7.29
CA VAL A 144 7.71 9.04 7.16
C VAL A 144 7.77 8.17 8.40
N ILE A 145 7.71 6.85 8.24
CA ILE A 145 7.78 5.87 9.34
C ILE A 145 8.83 4.81 8.99
N VAL A 146 9.88 4.70 9.80
CA VAL A 146 10.96 3.74 9.55
C VAL A 146 11.28 2.98 10.85
N ASN A 147 11.53 1.67 10.77
CA ASN A 147 11.95 0.85 11.92
C ASN A 147 11.10 1.07 13.19
N SER A 148 9.78 1.21 13.05
CA SER A 148 8.90 1.66 14.14
C SER A 148 7.66 0.77 14.29
N LYS A 149 7.04 0.82 15.47
CA LYS A 149 5.75 0.19 15.73
C LYS A 149 4.72 1.24 16.14
N ILE A 150 3.59 1.30 15.45
CA ILE A 150 2.48 2.20 15.75
C ILE A 150 1.32 1.36 16.29
N GLY A 151 0.88 1.66 17.50
CA GLY A 151 -0.22 0.99 18.18
C GLY A 151 -1.58 1.20 17.50
N LYS A 152 -2.60 0.54 18.06
CA LYS A 152 -3.97 0.55 17.55
C LYS A 152 -4.61 1.93 17.72
N ASN A 153 -5.59 2.26 16.88
CA ASN A 153 -6.40 3.48 16.99
C ASN A 153 -5.57 4.78 17.06
N CYS A 154 -4.35 4.78 16.54
CA CYS A 154 -3.49 5.95 16.58
C CYS A 154 -3.84 6.94 15.47
N LYS A 155 -3.48 8.20 15.69
CA LYS A 155 -3.57 9.27 14.69
C LYS A 155 -2.21 9.91 14.53
N ILE A 156 -1.55 9.65 13.40
CA ILE A 156 -0.29 10.29 13.05
C ILE A 156 -0.60 11.47 12.13
N ILE A 157 -0.33 12.69 12.57
CA ILE A 157 -0.61 13.90 11.79
C ILE A 157 0.35 14.03 10.60
N SER A 158 -0.15 14.58 9.51
CA SER A 158 0.58 14.80 8.25
C SER A 158 1.94 15.48 8.48
N GLY A 159 2.96 15.03 7.75
CA GLY A 159 4.33 15.55 7.85
C GLY A 159 5.13 15.07 9.08
N SER A 160 4.58 14.18 9.91
CA SER A 160 5.33 13.57 11.01
C SER A 160 6.45 12.66 10.49
N VAL A 161 7.58 12.63 11.19
CA VAL A 161 8.70 11.70 10.93
C VAL A 161 8.91 10.87 12.19
N ILE A 162 8.84 9.54 12.05
CA ILE A 162 8.93 8.57 13.13
C ILE A 162 10.00 7.54 12.77
N HIS A 163 11.04 7.41 13.60
CA HIS A 163 12.13 6.47 13.35
C HIS A 163 12.57 5.79 14.65
N GLY A 164 12.58 4.45 14.67
CA GLY A 164 13.02 3.68 15.83
C GLY A 164 12.09 3.78 17.06
N MET A 165 10.83 4.17 16.88
CA MET A 165 9.91 4.42 18.00
C MET A 165 8.80 3.39 18.09
N THR A 166 8.34 3.12 19.30
CA THR A 166 7.08 2.42 19.56
C THR A 166 6.07 3.42 20.12
N ILE A 167 4.99 3.64 19.38
CA ILE A 167 3.86 4.47 19.79
C ILE A 167 2.78 3.54 20.35
N PRO A 168 2.33 3.72 21.61
CA PRO A 168 1.30 2.86 22.18
C PRO A 168 -0.09 3.11 21.58
N ASP A 169 -1.03 2.24 21.87
CA ASP A 169 -2.42 2.33 21.39
C ASP A 169 -3.11 3.65 21.81
N ASN A 170 -4.05 4.13 21.00
CA ASN A 170 -4.88 5.31 21.23
C ASN A 170 -4.12 6.65 21.31
N HIS A 171 -2.91 6.73 20.76
CA HIS A 171 -2.12 7.95 20.79
C HIS A 171 -2.29 8.81 19.55
N MET A 172 -2.24 10.12 19.77
CA MET A 172 -2.08 11.09 18.69
C MET A 172 -0.65 11.62 18.68
N VAL A 173 -0.09 11.66 17.47
CA VAL A 173 1.26 12.13 17.17
C VAL A 173 1.16 13.36 16.30
N GLN A 174 1.75 14.45 16.76
CA GLN A 174 1.80 15.71 16.02
C GLN A 174 3.26 16.09 15.73
N PRO A 175 3.56 16.60 14.52
CA PRO A 175 4.86 17.20 14.26
C PRO A 175 4.98 18.50 15.07
N LYS A 176 6.09 18.69 15.77
CA LYS A 176 6.45 19.98 16.36
C LYS A 176 7.44 20.65 15.42
N ASN A 177 7.31 21.96 15.19
CA ASN A 177 8.25 22.74 14.35
C ASN A 177 9.71 22.36 14.67
N GLY A 178 10.31 21.52 13.82
CA GLY A 178 11.71 21.06 13.94
C GLY A 178 12.04 20.00 15.01
N GLN A 179 11.09 19.32 15.68
CA GLN A 179 11.39 18.26 16.66
C GLN A 179 10.44 17.06 16.67
N ILE A 180 11.00 15.93 17.14
CA ILE A 180 10.39 14.60 17.29
C ILE A 180 9.06 14.67 18.05
N VAL A 181 8.13 13.88 17.52
CA VAL A 181 6.78 13.56 17.96
C VAL A 181 6.58 13.54 19.48
N ARG A 182 5.56 14.27 19.97
CA ARG A 182 5.01 14.11 21.32
C ARG A 182 3.83 13.16 21.29
N LEU A 183 3.80 12.22 22.23
CA LEU A 183 2.64 11.38 22.55
C LEU A 183 1.61 12.23 23.33
N SER A 184 0.37 12.28 22.86
CA SER A 184 -0.77 12.82 23.61
C SER A 184 -1.87 11.76 23.69
N ASN A 185 -2.49 11.60 24.86
CA ASN A 185 -3.51 10.58 25.13
C ASN A 185 -4.91 11.03 24.65
N ASP A 186 -5.04 12.25 24.16
CA ASP A 186 -6.31 12.94 24.06
C ASP A 186 -6.19 13.99 22.96
N GLY A 187 -7.22 14.14 22.13
CA GLY A 187 -7.29 15.09 21.01
C GLY A 187 -7.22 16.58 21.39
N THR A 188 -6.77 16.91 22.60
CA THR A 188 -6.55 18.26 23.11
C THR A 188 -5.06 18.56 23.13
N THR A 189 -4.68 19.59 22.38
CA THR A 189 -3.37 20.24 22.38
C THR A 189 -2.82 20.37 23.79
N ALA A 190 -1.67 19.73 24.07
CA ALA A 190 -0.92 19.97 25.28
C ALA A 190 -0.45 21.43 25.31
N GLU A 191 -0.86 22.14 26.35
CA GLU A 191 -0.57 23.55 26.61
C GLU A 191 0.94 23.85 26.59
N LYS A 192 1.25 25.07 26.15
CA LYS A 192 2.56 25.71 26.30
C LYS A 192 2.89 25.81 27.80
N LYS A 193 4.02 25.26 28.21
CA LYS A 193 4.84 25.87 29.27
C LYS A 193 5.92 26.69 28.60
#